data_AF-A0A938MJX6-F1
#
_entry.id   AF-A0A938MJX6-F1
#
_cell.length_a   1.000
_cell.length_b   1.000
_cell.length_c   1.000
_cell.angle_alpha   90.00
_cell.angle_beta   90.00
_cell.angle_gamma   90.00
#
_symmetry.space_group_name_H-M   'P 1'
#
loop_
_entity.id
_entity.type
_entity.pdbx_description
1 polymer ?
#
loop_
_entity_poly.entity_id
_entity_poly.type
_entity_poly.pdbx_seq_one_letter_code
_entity_poly.pdbx_strand_id
1 'polypeptide(L)'
;MSVLAATALLVSAAWAAGRDYPIQPVPFTAVRVRDEFWQPRMETNRAVTVWYDLKKCEETGRIDNFAKAAGLMKGEFRGIPFDDSDVYKVIEGAAYSLALQPDPKLDKYLDEIIAKIAAAQEPDGYLYTARRLFPAEKMPAMSGRERWSNLASSHELYNVGHLYEAAVAHFLATGKRSLLDVALRNADFICQTFGPGADQRKDPPGHQEIEMGLVKLYRVTAERKYLDQAKFFLDQRGRPEGHKLRGAGQQDHKPVVEQDEAVGHSVRACYMYSGMADVAALTGDAAYLRAIDRLWENVVGKKLYLTGGVGARPKGEAFGDAHELPNSTAYTETCAAIANALWNHRMFLLHGHAQYLDVLERIIYNGFLAGVALSGDQFFYPNPLEADGKRRFNHGGATRQPWFGCACCPVNVVRFIPSLAG
;
A
#
# COMPACT_ATOMS: atom_id res chain seq x y z
N MET A 1 42.08 -12.78 -15.96
CA MET A 1 42.13 -11.77 -14.89
C MET A 1 41.55 -10.47 -15.43
N SER A 2 40.24 -10.26 -15.26
CA SER A 2 39.60 -8.94 -15.41
C SER A 2 38.37 -8.96 -14.52
N VAL A 3 38.56 -8.65 -13.25
CA VAL A 3 37.47 -8.44 -12.29
C VAL A 3 36.95 -7.04 -12.55
N LEU A 4 35.80 -6.93 -13.22
CA LEU A 4 35.03 -5.70 -13.28
C LEU A 4 34.42 -5.49 -11.88
N ALA A 5 35.04 -4.61 -11.12
CA ALA A 5 34.50 -4.11 -9.86
C ALA A 5 33.18 -3.38 -10.15
N ALA A 6 32.06 -3.98 -9.76
CA ALA A 6 30.79 -3.30 -9.66
C ALA A 6 30.92 -2.26 -8.53
N THR A 7 31.18 -1.01 -8.90
CA THR A 7 31.02 0.14 -8.01
C THR A 7 29.57 0.19 -7.57
N ALA A 8 29.31 -0.24 -6.34
CA ALA A 8 28.07 0.06 -5.64
C ALA A 8 27.96 1.58 -5.53
N LEU A 9 27.11 2.18 -6.37
CA LEU A 9 26.64 3.53 -6.16
C LEU A 9 25.82 3.53 -4.87
N LEU A 10 26.49 3.79 -3.75
CA LEU A 10 25.85 4.29 -2.55
C LEU A 10 25.23 5.63 -2.93
N VAL A 11 24.00 5.62 -3.45
CA VAL A 11 23.14 6.79 -3.39
C VAL A 11 22.88 6.97 -1.89
N SER A 12 23.75 7.74 -1.24
CA SER A 12 23.38 8.39 0.00
C SER A 12 22.19 9.28 -0.38
N ALA A 13 20.97 8.77 -0.20
CA ALA A 13 19.83 9.64 -0.08
C ALA A 13 20.24 10.62 1.01
N ALA A 14 20.52 11.86 0.62
CA ALA A 14 20.78 12.92 1.58
C ALA A 14 19.46 13.06 2.35
N TRP A 15 19.38 12.41 3.51
CA TRP A 15 18.26 12.59 4.42
C TRP A 15 18.17 14.08 4.64
N ALA A 16 17.04 14.68 4.24
CA ALA A 16 16.80 16.08 4.52
C ALA A 16 17.09 16.31 6.00
N ALA A 17 17.86 17.35 6.32
CA ALA A 17 18.30 17.69 7.69
C ALA A 17 17.14 18.19 8.58
N GLY A 18 16.01 17.48 8.55
CA GLY A 18 14.81 17.70 9.33
C GLY A 18 14.60 16.59 10.37
N ARG A 19 13.66 16.84 11.27
CA ARG A 19 13.17 15.85 12.23
C ARG A 19 12.57 14.66 11.47
N ASP A 20 12.92 13.43 11.84
CA ASP A 20 12.27 12.18 11.42
C ASP A 20 12.21 11.24 12.66
N TYR A 21 11.94 9.94 12.49
CA TYR A 21 11.89 8.97 13.57
C TYR A 21 13.14 9.03 14.46
N PRO A 22 13.01 8.89 15.79
CA PRO A 22 14.16 8.88 16.70
C PRO A 22 15.05 7.65 16.51
N ILE A 23 14.51 6.55 15.99
CA ILE A 23 15.26 5.35 15.61
C ILE A 23 15.28 5.25 14.09
N GLN A 24 16.46 4.98 13.54
CA GLN A 24 16.66 4.86 12.10
C GLN A 24 16.60 3.39 11.68
N PRO A 25 15.83 3.05 10.63
CA PRO A 25 15.78 1.68 10.15
C PRO A 25 17.10 1.30 9.49
N VAL A 26 17.47 0.02 9.60
CA VAL A 26 18.51 -0.55 8.74
C VAL A 26 17.84 -0.90 7.41
N PRO A 27 18.26 -0.35 6.27
CA PRO A 27 17.59 -0.64 5.01
C PRO A 27 17.77 -2.12 4.63
N PHE A 28 16.73 -2.72 4.02
CA PHE A 28 16.74 -4.13 3.62
C PHE A 28 17.92 -4.50 2.69
N THR A 29 18.47 -3.54 1.94
CA THR A 29 19.65 -3.71 1.09
C THR A 29 20.96 -3.85 1.87
N ALA A 30 20.99 -3.44 3.14
CA ALA A 30 22.14 -3.60 4.02
C ALA A 30 22.14 -4.95 4.77
N VAL A 31 21.05 -5.72 4.69
CA VAL A 31 20.89 -7.00 5.39
C VAL A 31 20.82 -8.14 4.40
N ARG A 32 21.66 -9.16 4.60
CA ARG A 32 21.64 -10.40 3.81
C ARG A 32 21.09 -11.54 4.65
N VAL A 33 19.86 -11.93 4.37
CA VAL A 33 19.19 -13.08 5.00
C VAL A 33 19.79 -14.38 4.46
N ARG A 34 20.23 -15.28 5.35
CA ARG A 34 20.89 -16.57 5.03
C ARG A 34 20.41 -17.71 5.92
N ASP A 35 19.19 -17.61 6.44
CA ASP A 35 18.59 -18.63 7.29
C ASP A 35 17.84 -19.68 6.46
N GLU A 36 17.36 -20.73 7.11
CA GLU A 36 16.60 -21.80 6.44
C GLU A 36 15.11 -21.47 6.31
N PHE A 37 14.62 -20.40 6.98
CA PHE A 37 13.20 -20.06 7.01
C PHE A 37 12.86 -18.93 6.02
N TRP A 38 13.50 -17.77 6.12
CA TRP A 38 13.19 -16.62 5.29
C TRP A 38 13.87 -16.65 3.93
N GLN A 39 15.13 -17.07 3.85
CA GLN A 39 15.85 -17.10 2.58
C GLN A 39 15.10 -17.88 1.47
N PRO A 40 14.57 -19.10 1.71
CA PRO A 40 13.81 -19.81 0.67
C PRO A 40 12.53 -19.09 0.26
N ARG A 41 11.85 -18.40 1.18
CA ARG A 41 10.62 -17.64 0.89
C ARG A 41 10.91 -16.40 0.06
N MET A 42 11.99 -15.69 0.36
CA MET A 42 12.44 -14.54 -0.44
C MET A 42 12.85 -14.98 -1.84
N GLU A 43 13.53 -16.13 -1.98
CA GLU A 43 13.87 -16.70 -3.28
C GLU A 43 12.62 -17.14 -4.06
N THR A 44 11.64 -17.81 -3.42
CA THR A 44 10.35 -18.13 -4.05
C THR A 44 9.63 -16.86 -4.51
N ASN A 45 9.63 -15.79 -3.71
CA ASN A 45 9.02 -14.53 -4.11
C ASN A 45 9.67 -13.97 -5.38
N ARG A 46 11.01 -13.93 -5.42
CA ARG A 46 11.80 -13.45 -6.56
C ARG A 46 11.59 -14.30 -7.81
N ALA A 47 11.68 -15.62 -7.68
CA ALA A 47 11.70 -16.54 -8.81
C ALA A 47 10.31 -16.94 -9.31
N VAL A 48 9.28 -16.92 -8.44
CA VAL A 48 7.93 -17.36 -8.76
C VAL A 48 6.93 -16.21 -8.60
N THR A 49 6.73 -15.70 -7.40
CA THR A 49 5.60 -14.80 -7.08
C THR A 49 5.62 -13.51 -7.91
N VAL A 50 6.78 -12.85 -8.04
CA VAL A 50 6.94 -11.64 -8.88
C VAL A 50 6.50 -11.91 -10.33
N TRP A 51 7.03 -12.98 -10.95
CA TRP A 51 6.71 -13.31 -12.34
C TRP A 51 5.27 -13.81 -12.51
N TYR A 52 4.74 -14.51 -11.50
CA TYR A 52 3.36 -14.98 -11.48
C TYR A 52 2.39 -13.80 -11.47
N ASP A 53 2.59 -12.84 -10.58
CA ASP A 53 1.73 -11.66 -10.46
C ASP A 53 1.84 -10.74 -11.67
N LEU A 54 3.03 -10.56 -12.25
CA LEU A 54 3.21 -9.86 -13.53
C LEU A 54 2.38 -10.53 -14.65
N LYS A 55 2.52 -11.85 -14.80
CA LYS A 55 1.73 -12.63 -15.77
C LYS A 55 0.23 -12.50 -15.51
N LYS A 56 -0.22 -12.52 -14.24
CA LYS A 56 -1.63 -12.31 -13.91
C LYS A 56 -2.10 -10.92 -14.26
N CYS A 57 -1.29 -9.89 -14.05
CA CYS A 57 -1.59 -8.52 -14.48
C CYS A 57 -1.73 -8.41 -16.00
N GLU A 58 -0.96 -9.15 -16.79
CA GLU A 58 -1.16 -9.27 -18.24
C GLU A 58 -2.46 -10.02 -18.57
N GLU A 59 -2.63 -11.25 -18.08
CA GLU A 59 -3.77 -12.13 -18.40
C GLU A 59 -5.13 -11.50 -18.05
N THR A 60 -5.16 -10.66 -17.01
CA THR A 60 -6.37 -9.99 -16.53
C THR A 60 -6.56 -8.59 -17.10
N GLY A 61 -5.63 -8.10 -17.93
CA GLY A 61 -5.71 -6.83 -18.65
C GLY A 61 -5.32 -5.60 -17.82
N ARG A 62 -4.75 -5.76 -16.62
CA ARG A 62 -4.32 -4.66 -15.75
C ARG A 62 -3.22 -3.83 -16.41
N ILE A 63 -2.21 -4.48 -17.00
CA ILE A 63 -1.14 -3.80 -17.75
C ILE A 63 -1.69 -3.21 -19.06
N ASP A 64 -2.56 -3.94 -19.76
CA ASP A 64 -3.16 -3.49 -21.03
C ASP A 64 -4.00 -2.22 -20.86
N ASN A 65 -4.64 -2.01 -19.69
CA ASN A 65 -5.41 -0.79 -19.42
C ASN A 65 -4.54 0.46 -19.55
N PHE A 66 -3.25 0.44 -19.18
CA PHE A 66 -2.35 1.56 -19.42
C PHE A 66 -2.10 1.78 -20.91
N ALA A 67 -1.79 0.71 -21.67
CA ALA A 67 -1.57 0.81 -23.11
C ALA A 67 -2.82 1.32 -23.85
N LYS A 68 -4.01 0.89 -23.43
CA LYS A 68 -5.29 1.37 -23.98
C LYS A 68 -5.52 2.83 -23.63
N ALA A 69 -5.31 3.23 -22.37
CA ALA A 69 -5.50 4.61 -21.93
C ALA A 69 -4.57 5.58 -22.67
N ALA A 70 -3.36 5.12 -23.01
CA ALA A 70 -2.37 5.82 -23.83
C ALA A 70 -2.68 5.82 -25.34
N GLY A 71 -3.70 5.08 -25.80
CA GLY A 71 -4.00 4.93 -27.24
C GLY A 71 -3.01 4.04 -28.01
N LEU A 72 -2.10 3.35 -27.31
CA LEU A 72 -1.13 2.40 -27.90
C LEU A 72 -1.78 1.04 -28.25
N MET A 73 -2.93 0.75 -27.66
CA MET A 73 -3.71 -0.46 -27.88
C MET A 73 -5.21 -0.10 -27.99
N LYS A 74 -5.94 -0.75 -28.89
CA LYS A 74 -7.40 -0.61 -28.94
C LYS A 74 -8.06 -1.54 -27.92
N GLY A 75 -9.14 -1.08 -27.29
CA GLY A 75 -9.99 -1.92 -26.44
C GLY A 75 -10.65 -1.15 -25.32
N GLU A 76 -11.59 -1.80 -24.64
CA GLU A 76 -12.28 -1.25 -23.47
C GLU A 76 -11.50 -1.56 -22.17
N PHE A 77 -11.82 -0.82 -21.10
CA PHE A 77 -11.33 -1.10 -19.76
C PHE A 77 -11.72 -2.51 -19.32
N ARG A 78 -10.82 -3.21 -18.62
CA ARG A 78 -11.10 -4.52 -18.01
C ARG A 78 -10.73 -4.51 -16.54
N GLY A 79 -11.57 -5.12 -15.71
CA GLY A 79 -11.31 -5.29 -14.28
C GLY A 79 -12.13 -4.33 -13.42
N ILE A 80 -11.60 -4.00 -12.24
CA ILE A 80 -12.19 -3.04 -11.31
C ILE A 80 -11.36 -1.75 -11.27
N PRO A 81 -11.97 -0.59 -10.96
CA PRO A 81 -11.32 0.70 -11.19
C PRO A 81 -10.01 0.96 -10.44
N PHE A 82 -9.73 0.24 -9.35
CA PHE A 82 -8.46 0.33 -8.61
C PHE A 82 -7.40 -0.70 -9.01
N ASP A 83 -7.62 -1.45 -10.09
CA ASP A 83 -6.67 -2.45 -10.59
C ASP A 83 -5.34 -1.87 -11.08
N ASP A 84 -5.26 -0.55 -11.36
CA ASP A 84 -3.98 0.13 -11.62
C ASP A 84 -3.00 -0.07 -10.45
N SER A 85 -3.52 -0.09 -9.21
CA SER A 85 -2.70 -0.29 -8.00
C SER A 85 -2.03 -1.64 -7.93
N ASP A 86 -2.59 -2.66 -8.58
CA ASP A 86 -2.00 -3.99 -8.60
C ASP A 86 -0.71 -3.98 -9.40
N VAL A 87 -0.68 -3.26 -10.53
CA VAL A 87 0.55 -3.08 -11.32
C VAL A 87 1.60 -2.30 -10.53
N TYR A 88 1.20 -1.24 -9.81
CA TYR A 88 2.13 -0.45 -8.99
C TYR A 88 2.76 -1.30 -7.87
N LYS A 89 1.96 -2.07 -7.13
CA LYS A 89 2.47 -2.93 -6.05
C LYS A 89 3.41 -4.03 -6.56
N VAL A 90 3.12 -4.60 -7.74
CA VAL A 90 4.05 -5.58 -8.36
C VAL A 90 5.36 -4.92 -8.79
N ILE A 91 5.32 -3.70 -9.36
CA ILE A 91 6.54 -2.93 -9.65
C ILE A 91 7.33 -2.66 -8.37
N GLU A 92 6.68 -2.31 -7.26
CA GLU A 92 7.33 -2.08 -5.97
C GLU A 92 8.09 -3.33 -5.49
N GLY A 93 7.45 -4.49 -5.48
CA GLY A 93 8.11 -5.74 -5.07
C GLY A 93 9.18 -6.24 -6.04
N ALA A 94 8.99 -6.02 -7.34
CA ALA A 94 10.01 -6.28 -8.35
C ALA A 94 11.24 -5.35 -8.15
N ALA A 95 11.03 -4.07 -7.84
CA ALA A 95 12.11 -3.14 -7.53
C ALA A 95 12.89 -3.55 -6.27
N TYR A 96 12.21 -3.96 -5.20
CA TYR A 96 12.90 -4.50 -4.03
C TYR A 96 13.69 -5.77 -4.35
N SER A 97 13.15 -6.65 -5.19
CA SER A 97 13.87 -7.83 -5.66
C SER A 97 15.13 -7.47 -6.46
N LEU A 98 15.06 -6.47 -7.34
CA LEU A 98 16.21 -5.95 -8.10
C LEU A 98 17.30 -5.36 -7.19
N ALA A 99 16.88 -4.65 -6.13
CA ALA A 99 17.81 -4.07 -5.16
C ALA A 99 18.57 -5.13 -4.35
N LEU A 100 17.95 -6.28 -4.08
CA LEU A 100 18.59 -7.42 -3.42
C LEU A 100 19.45 -8.24 -4.38
N GLN A 101 18.95 -8.48 -5.59
CA GLN A 101 19.62 -9.29 -6.60
C GLN A 101 19.30 -8.76 -8.01
N PRO A 102 20.30 -8.22 -8.73
CA PRO A 102 20.10 -7.73 -10.09
C PRO A 102 19.57 -8.82 -11.04
N ASP A 103 18.56 -8.45 -11.83
CA ASP A 103 17.98 -9.27 -12.89
C ASP A 103 17.71 -8.38 -14.12
N PRO A 104 18.58 -8.40 -15.15
CA PRO A 104 18.41 -7.57 -16.34
C PRO A 104 17.13 -7.84 -17.13
N LYS A 105 16.56 -9.05 -17.04
CA LYS A 105 15.31 -9.40 -17.71
C LYS A 105 14.14 -8.73 -17.01
N LEU A 106 14.11 -8.80 -15.68
CA LEU A 106 13.08 -8.12 -14.88
C LEU A 106 13.18 -6.60 -15.03
N ASP A 107 14.38 -6.03 -14.93
CA ASP A 107 14.61 -4.58 -15.08
C ASP A 107 14.10 -4.05 -16.43
N LYS A 108 14.44 -4.72 -17.54
CA LYS A 108 13.92 -4.36 -18.87
C LYS A 108 12.39 -4.47 -18.95
N TYR A 109 11.82 -5.51 -18.36
CA TYR A 109 10.38 -5.72 -18.39
C TYR A 109 9.63 -4.66 -17.56
N LEU A 110 10.20 -4.20 -16.44
CA LEU A 110 9.68 -3.05 -15.70
C LEU A 110 9.72 -1.77 -16.54
N ASP A 111 10.83 -1.49 -17.25
CA ASP A 111 10.92 -0.32 -18.14
C ASP A 111 9.79 -0.32 -19.19
N GLU A 112 9.46 -1.50 -19.75
CA GLU A 112 8.37 -1.64 -20.72
C GLU A 112 6.98 -1.40 -20.12
N ILE A 113 6.74 -1.74 -18.85
CA ILE A 113 5.48 -1.44 -18.15
C ILE A 113 5.43 0.04 -17.79
N ILE A 114 6.52 0.58 -17.23
CA ILE A 114 6.64 1.98 -16.82
C ILE A 114 6.43 2.92 -18.03
N ALA A 115 6.92 2.56 -19.20
CA ALA A 115 6.66 3.32 -20.43
C ALA A 115 5.16 3.41 -20.77
N LYS A 116 4.38 2.34 -20.55
CA LYS A 116 2.92 2.34 -20.75
C LYS A 116 2.23 3.22 -19.71
N ILE A 117 2.67 3.15 -18.44
CA ILE A 117 2.14 3.99 -17.35
C ILE A 117 2.39 5.47 -17.66
N ALA A 118 3.61 5.82 -18.05
CA ALA A 118 3.99 7.19 -18.41
C ALA A 118 3.16 7.72 -19.59
N ALA A 119 2.94 6.89 -20.62
CA ALA A 119 2.13 7.27 -21.78
C ALA A 119 0.63 7.40 -21.47
N ALA A 120 0.14 6.72 -20.43
CA ALA A 120 -1.25 6.80 -19.97
C ALA A 120 -1.53 8.04 -19.10
N GLN A 121 -0.49 8.69 -18.57
CA GLN A 121 -0.63 9.90 -17.76
C GLN A 121 -1.11 11.07 -18.62
N GLU A 122 -2.18 11.73 -18.17
CA GLU A 122 -2.72 12.90 -18.85
C GLU A 122 -1.76 14.11 -18.75
N PRO A 123 -1.87 15.11 -19.64
CA PRO A 123 -0.93 16.23 -19.69
C PRO A 123 -0.78 16.99 -18.36
N ASP A 124 -1.88 17.11 -17.62
CA ASP A 124 -1.94 17.77 -16.31
C ASP A 124 -1.38 16.92 -15.15
N GLY A 125 -1.03 15.66 -15.39
CA GLY A 125 -0.49 14.74 -14.39
C GLY A 125 -1.51 13.73 -13.86
N TYR A 126 -2.80 13.85 -14.18
CA TYR A 126 -3.81 12.87 -13.78
C TYR A 126 -3.54 11.48 -14.36
N LEU A 127 -3.69 10.43 -13.56
CA LEU A 127 -3.44 9.05 -13.97
C LEU A 127 -4.40 8.09 -13.27
N TYR A 128 -5.41 7.63 -14.01
CA TYR A 128 -6.41 6.68 -13.55
C TYR A 128 -7.10 6.07 -14.77
N THR A 129 -6.70 4.85 -15.14
CA THR A 129 -7.04 4.28 -16.46
C THR A 129 -8.55 4.05 -16.62
N ALA A 130 -9.25 3.70 -15.54
CA ALA A 130 -10.69 3.48 -15.54
C ALA A 130 -11.44 4.71 -16.06
N ARG A 131 -11.16 5.92 -15.55
CA ARG A 131 -11.86 7.12 -16.02
C ARG A 131 -11.54 7.46 -17.47
N ARG A 132 -10.30 7.19 -17.90
CA ARG A 132 -9.89 7.44 -19.28
C ARG A 132 -10.57 6.50 -20.28
N LEU A 133 -10.87 5.26 -19.86
CA LEU A 133 -11.32 4.19 -20.74
C LEU A 133 -12.82 3.88 -20.65
N PHE A 134 -13.46 4.15 -19.52
CA PHE A 134 -14.92 4.01 -19.44
C PHE A 134 -15.61 5.14 -20.21
N PRO A 135 -16.55 4.83 -21.11
CA PRO A 135 -17.47 5.83 -21.65
C PRO A 135 -18.22 6.53 -20.50
N ALA A 136 -18.50 7.83 -20.66
CA ALA A 136 -19.11 8.64 -19.60
C ALA A 136 -20.46 8.06 -19.12
N GLU A 137 -21.23 7.48 -20.04
CA GLU A 137 -22.52 6.83 -19.80
C GLU A 137 -22.42 5.43 -19.15
N LYS A 138 -21.24 4.80 -19.22
CA LYS A 138 -20.96 3.49 -18.61
C LYS A 138 -20.06 3.59 -17.37
N MET A 139 -19.78 4.81 -16.91
CA MET A 139 -18.89 5.03 -15.77
C MET A 139 -19.41 4.28 -14.53
N PRO A 140 -18.60 3.40 -13.92
CA PRO A 140 -19.03 2.67 -12.73
C PRO A 140 -19.44 3.62 -11.61
N ALA A 141 -20.49 3.27 -10.88
CA ALA A 141 -20.99 4.09 -9.76
C ALA A 141 -19.88 4.44 -8.77
N MET A 142 -18.94 3.51 -8.51
CA MET A 142 -17.81 3.74 -7.61
C MET A 142 -16.85 4.84 -8.08
N SER A 143 -16.67 5.04 -9.38
CA SER A 143 -15.78 6.06 -9.93
C SER A 143 -16.41 7.45 -9.97
N GLY A 144 -17.74 7.52 -10.00
CA GLY A 144 -18.48 8.78 -10.18
C GLY A 144 -18.29 9.39 -11.57
N ARG A 145 -19.17 10.33 -11.95
CA ARG A 145 -19.24 10.88 -13.32
C ARG A 145 -18.04 11.73 -13.72
N GLU A 146 -17.44 12.42 -12.75
CA GLU A 146 -16.32 13.35 -12.94
C GLU A 146 -15.15 12.97 -12.03
N ARG A 147 -13.95 13.48 -12.32
CA ARG A 147 -12.78 13.32 -11.45
C ARG A 147 -13.15 13.72 -10.02
N TRP A 148 -12.77 12.89 -9.05
CA TRP A 148 -12.99 13.15 -7.62
C TRP A 148 -14.45 13.17 -7.15
N SER A 149 -15.42 13.00 -8.05
CA SER A 149 -16.85 13.11 -7.69
C SER A 149 -17.35 12.00 -6.76
N ASN A 150 -16.62 10.88 -6.66
CA ASN A 150 -16.92 9.80 -5.71
C ASN A 150 -15.67 9.26 -5.02
N LEU A 151 -14.88 10.14 -4.40
CA LEU A 151 -13.69 9.77 -3.62
C LEU A 151 -13.96 8.76 -2.49
N ALA A 152 -15.22 8.60 -2.06
CA ALA A 152 -15.62 7.57 -1.12
C ALA A 152 -15.34 6.15 -1.65
N SER A 153 -15.32 5.93 -2.97
CA SER A 153 -15.12 4.57 -3.51
C SER A 153 -14.31 4.51 -4.80
N SER A 154 -13.95 5.65 -5.41
CA SER A 154 -13.22 5.67 -6.67
C SER A 154 -11.80 5.15 -6.55
N HIS A 155 -11.19 5.24 -5.36
CA HIS A 155 -9.80 4.86 -5.12
C HIS A 155 -8.79 5.64 -5.99
N GLU A 156 -9.17 6.79 -6.57
CA GLU A 156 -8.23 7.61 -7.37
C GLU A 156 -7.00 8.01 -6.54
N LEU A 157 -7.19 8.44 -5.29
CA LEU A 157 -6.10 8.79 -4.37
C LEU A 157 -5.33 7.54 -3.87
N TYR A 158 -6.02 6.41 -3.69
CA TYR A 158 -5.38 5.15 -3.29
C TYR A 158 -4.46 4.60 -4.39
N ASN A 159 -4.90 4.63 -5.65
CA ASN A 159 -4.10 4.19 -6.78
C ASN A 159 -2.78 4.98 -6.86
N VAL A 160 -2.84 6.31 -6.74
CA VAL A 160 -1.64 7.13 -6.85
C VAL A 160 -0.76 7.06 -5.61
N GLY A 161 -1.31 6.77 -4.43
CA GLY A 161 -0.51 6.44 -3.25
C GLY A 161 0.41 5.23 -3.50
N HIS A 162 -0.14 4.15 -4.06
CA HIS A 162 0.67 3.00 -4.47
C HIS A 162 1.64 3.29 -5.63
N LEU A 163 1.27 4.17 -6.57
CA LEU A 163 2.21 4.67 -7.58
C LEU A 163 3.42 5.35 -6.92
N TYR A 164 3.20 6.16 -5.89
CA TYR A 164 4.26 6.88 -5.21
C TYR A 164 5.20 5.92 -4.47
N GLU A 165 4.67 4.92 -3.77
CA GLU A 165 5.49 3.89 -3.13
C GLU A 165 6.35 3.12 -4.15
N ALA A 166 5.73 2.67 -5.25
CA ALA A 166 6.40 1.96 -6.33
C ALA A 166 7.49 2.80 -7.02
N ALA A 167 7.20 4.07 -7.27
CA ALA A 167 8.13 5.00 -7.90
C ALA A 167 9.38 5.23 -7.05
N VAL A 168 9.20 5.40 -5.74
CA VAL A 168 10.31 5.54 -4.79
C VAL A 168 11.13 4.25 -4.71
N ALA A 169 10.47 3.09 -4.61
CA ALA A 169 11.17 1.80 -4.59
C ALA A 169 11.99 1.58 -5.87
N HIS A 170 11.40 1.83 -7.04
CA HIS A 170 12.06 1.69 -8.33
C HIS A 170 13.26 2.64 -8.48
N PHE A 171 13.10 3.90 -8.08
CA PHE A 171 14.18 4.88 -8.12
C PHE A 171 15.35 4.47 -7.22
N LEU A 172 15.08 4.03 -5.98
CA LEU A 172 16.13 3.59 -5.05
C LEU A 172 16.82 2.31 -5.51
N ALA A 173 16.09 1.39 -6.16
CA ALA A 173 16.65 0.14 -6.65
C ALA A 173 17.53 0.28 -7.90
N THR A 174 17.15 1.19 -8.82
CA THR A 174 17.73 1.26 -10.16
C THR A 174 18.46 2.56 -10.48
N GLY A 175 18.22 3.62 -9.68
CA GLY A 175 18.63 5.00 -9.99
C GLY A 175 17.83 5.66 -11.12
N LYS A 176 16.92 4.93 -11.79
CA LYS A 176 16.14 5.44 -12.92
C LYS A 176 14.98 6.32 -12.44
N ARG A 177 14.76 7.43 -13.14
CA ARG A 177 13.68 8.38 -12.83
C ARG A 177 12.39 8.16 -13.64
N SER A 178 12.36 7.18 -14.54
CA SER A 178 11.24 6.94 -15.47
C SER A 178 9.87 6.85 -14.79
N LEU A 179 9.78 6.13 -13.65
CA LEU A 179 8.55 6.07 -12.85
C LEU A 179 8.45 7.21 -11.83
N LEU A 180 9.57 7.67 -11.28
CA LEU A 180 9.62 8.79 -10.33
C LEU A 180 9.04 10.07 -10.93
N ASP A 181 9.43 10.43 -12.15
CA ASP A 181 8.96 11.65 -12.79
C ASP A 181 7.44 11.59 -13.10
N VAL A 182 6.90 10.40 -13.39
CA VAL A 182 5.44 10.18 -13.50
C VAL A 182 4.76 10.43 -12.17
N ALA A 183 5.28 9.85 -11.08
CA ALA A 183 4.76 10.04 -9.73
C ALA A 183 4.82 11.51 -9.29
N LEU A 184 5.91 12.22 -9.56
CA LEU A 184 6.08 13.64 -9.19
C LEU A 184 5.11 14.54 -9.95
N ARG A 185 4.94 14.35 -11.26
CA ARG A 185 3.94 15.09 -12.03
C ARG A 185 2.52 14.88 -11.49
N ASN A 186 2.21 13.65 -11.10
CA ASN A 186 0.92 13.33 -10.49
C ASN A 186 0.78 13.96 -9.10
N ALA A 187 1.79 13.86 -8.24
CA ALA A 187 1.79 14.43 -6.89
C ALA A 187 1.68 15.96 -6.91
N ASP A 188 2.33 16.63 -7.86
CA ASP A 188 2.22 18.08 -8.07
C ASP A 188 0.79 18.48 -8.44
N PHE A 189 0.17 17.71 -9.31
CA PHE A 189 -1.22 17.89 -9.67
C PHE A 189 -2.19 17.61 -8.50
N ILE A 190 -1.90 16.64 -7.64
CA ILE A 190 -2.65 16.42 -6.39
C ILE A 190 -2.51 17.63 -5.46
N CYS A 191 -1.31 18.18 -5.28
CA CYS A 191 -1.08 19.37 -4.44
C CYS A 191 -1.77 20.63 -4.97
N GLN A 192 -1.98 20.73 -6.28
CA GLN A 192 -2.78 21.81 -6.90
C GLN A 192 -4.27 21.58 -6.71
N THR A 193 -4.72 20.34 -6.78
CA THR A 193 -6.15 19.98 -6.75
C THR A 193 -6.73 19.98 -5.33
N PHE A 194 -5.97 19.50 -4.35
CA PHE A 194 -6.42 19.30 -2.97
C PHE A 194 -5.63 20.18 -2.01
N GLY A 195 -6.32 20.87 -1.10
CA GLY A 195 -5.64 21.71 -0.12
C GLY A 195 -6.57 22.71 0.56
N PRO A 196 -6.00 23.60 1.40
CA PRO A 196 -6.78 24.57 2.17
C PRO A 196 -7.30 25.74 1.32
N GLY A 197 -6.81 25.92 0.09
CA GLY A 197 -7.18 27.03 -0.80
C GLY A 197 -8.68 27.07 -1.12
N ALA A 198 -9.18 28.26 -1.47
CA ALA A 198 -10.60 28.46 -1.77
C ALA A 198 -11.09 27.67 -2.99
N ASP A 199 -10.23 27.54 -4.02
CA ASP A 199 -10.53 26.82 -5.26
C ASP A 199 -10.08 25.35 -5.23
N GLN A 200 -9.57 24.88 -4.09
CA GLN A 200 -9.10 23.51 -3.92
C GLN A 200 -10.17 22.61 -3.29
N ARG A 201 -10.07 21.32 -3.60
CA ARG A 201 -10.90 20.30 -2.96
C ARG A 201 -10.43 20.00 -1.54
N LYS A 202 -11.38 19.75 -0.66
CA LYS A 202 -11.15 19.44 0.77
C LYS A 202 -11.61 18.03 1.14
N ASP A 203 -11.78 17.17 0.15
CA ASP A 203 -12.14 15.78 0.38
C ASP A 203 -10.90 14.94 0.74
N PRO A 204 -10.89 14.20 1.86
CA PRO A 204 -9.84 13.24 2.14
C PRO A 204 -10.03 11.95 1.31
N PRO A 205 -9.00 11.08 1.23
CA PRO A 205 -9.09 9.78 0.55
C PRO A 205 -10.24 8.92 1.07
N GLY A 206 -10.94 8.16 0.21
CA GLY A 206 -11.89 7.13 0.68
C GLY A 206 -11.22 5.87 1.19
N HIS A 207 -10.01 5.60 0.72
CA HIS A 207 -9.12 4.55 1.18
C HIS A 207 -7.74 5.19 1.37
N GLN A 208 -7.26 5.22 2.60
CA GLN A 208 -5.97 5.79 3.02
C GLN A 208 -4.82 4.95 2.47
N GLU A 209 -3.76 5.61 2.02
CA GLU A 209 -2.56 5.03 1.38
C GLU A 209 -1.68 6.19 0.85
N ILE A 210 -2.32 7.20 0.25
CA ILE A 210 -1.61 8.33 -0.35
C ILE A 210 -0.77 9.11 0.66
N GLU A 211 -1.19 9.13 1.93
CA GLU A 211 -0.51 9.84 3.01
C GLU A 211 0.92 9.30 3.19
N MET A 212 1.10 7.96 3.22
CA MET A 212 2.43 7.37 3.32
C MET A 212 3.23 7.46 2.01
N GLY A 213 2.57 7.34 0.85
CA GLY A 213 3.21 7.53 -0.45
C GLY A 213 3.80 8.93 -0.63
N LEU A 214 3.07 9.98 -0.22
CA LEU A 214 3.53 11.37 -0.24
C LEU A 214 4.71 11.61 0.71
N VAL A 215 4.70 11.00 1.90
CA VAL A 215 5.85 11.03 2.83
C VAL A 215 7.08 10.38 2.19
N LYS A 216 6.92 9.22 1.52
CA LYS A 216 8.03 8.59 0.79
C LYS A 216 8.57 9.49 -0.32
N LEU A 217 7.71 10.19 -1.08
CA LEU A 217 8.15 11.18 -2.07
C LEU A 217 8.91 12.34 -1.42
N TYR A 218 8.41 12.87 -0.30
CA TYR A 218 9.11 13.91 0.46
C TYR A 218 10.52 13.45 0.85
N ARG A 219 10.70 12.23 1.35
CA ARG A 219 12.02 11.71 1.76
C ARG A 219 13.05 11.67 0.62
N VAL A 220 12.63 11.39 -0.62
CA VAL A 220 13.55 11.31 -1.77
C VAL A 220 13.70 12.62 -2.56
N THR A 221 12.86 13.62 -2.30
CA THR A 221 12.88 14.91 -3.02
C THR A 221 13.20 16.11 -2.13
N ALA A 222 13.00 15.99 -0.82
CA ALA A 222 12.97 17.09 0.14
C ALA A 222 11.91 18.18 -0.15
N GLU A 223 10.97 17.93 -1.05
CA GLU A 223 9.91 18.87 -1.43
C GLU A 223 8.80 18.91 -0.37
N ARG A 224 8.84 19.92 0.50
CA ARG A 224 7.98 20.03 1.68
C ARG A 224 6.48 19.96 1.37
N LYS A 225 6.07 20.42 0.18
CA LYS A 225 4.68 20.37 -0.29
C LYS A 225 4.06 18.96 -0.20
N TYR A 226 4.83 17.89 -0.41
CA TYR A 226 4.32 16.53 -0.32
C TYR A 226 4.02 16.11 1.12
N LEU A 227 4.88 16.48 2.08
CA LEU A 227 4.62 16.26 3.50
C LEU A 227 3.42 17.08 3.98
N ASP A 228 3.33 18.34 3.56
CA ASP A 228 2.20 19.19 3.91
C ASP A 228 0.88 18.67 3.32
N GLN A 229 0.91 18.11 2.10
CA GLN A 229 -0.24 17.45 1.48
C GLN A 229 -0.68 16.18 2.23
N ALA A 230 0.28 15.35 2.68
CA ALA A 230 -0.01 14.19 3.50
C ALA A 230 -0.68 14.59 4.81
N LYS A 231 -0.15 15.61 5.49
CA LYS A 231 -0.73 16.16 6.72
C LYS A 231 -2.13 16.72 6.48
N PHE A 232 -2.33 17.46 5.39
CA PHE A 232 -3.64 18.00 5.01
C PHE A 232 -4.70 16.90 4.89
N PHE A 233 -4.40 15.81 4.18
CA PHE A 233 -5.36 14.70 4.04
C PHE A 233 -5.73 14.05 5.37
N LEU A 234 -4.78 13.92 6.29
CA LEU A 234 -5.04 13.41 7.64
C LEU A 234 -5.86 14.40 8.48
N ASP A 235 -5.50 15.68 8.47
CA ASP A 235 -6.16 16.73 9.25
C ASP A 235 -7.61 16.95 8.84
N GLN A 236 -7.87 16.83 7.53
CA GLN A 236 -9.18 17.04 6.93
C GLN A 236 -10.13 15.87 7.19
N ARG A 237 -9.62 14.66 7.44
CA ARG A 237 -10.44 13.49 7.74
C ARG A 237 -11.19 13.67 9.05
N GLY A 238 -12.48 13.36 9.03
CA GLY A 238 -13.39 13.45 10.17
C GLY A 238 -13.87 14.87 10.48
N ARG A 239 -13.52 15.85 9.64
CA ARG A 239 -13.99 17.23 9.72
C ARG A 239 -15.09 17.47 8.69
N PRO A 240 -16.27 18.00 9.08
CA PRO A 240 -17.37 18.24 8.15
C PRO A 240 -17.12 19.40 7.18
N GLU A 241 -16.08 20.20 7.39
CA GLU A 241 -15.75 21.35 6.56
C GLU A 241 -15.15 20.94 5.21
N GLY A 242 -15.99 20.76 4.19
CA GLY A 242 -15.53 20.60 2.80
C GLY A 242 -15.79 19.23 2.19
N HIS A 243 -16.35 18.29 2.96
CA HIS A 243 -16.94 17.05 2.45
C HIS A 243 -18.03 16.52 3.39
N LYS A 244 -18.88 15.63 2.88
CA LYS A 244 -19.82 14.87 3.73
C LYS A 244 -19.07 13.74 4.42
N LEU A 245 -19.16 13.69 5.76
CA LEU A 245 -18.56 12.62 6.55
C LEU A 245 -19.06 11.25 6.10
N ARG A 246 -18.11 10.31 5.97
CA ARG A 246 -18.32 8.97 5.41
C ARG A 246 -18.35 7.87 6.47
N GLY A 247 -18.17 8.24 7.74
CA GLY A 247 -18.36 7.37 8.90
C GLY A 247 -17.19 6.40 9.16
N ALA A 248 -17.44 5.43 10.05
CA ALA A 248 -16.40 4.58 10.63
C ALA A 248 -15.71 3.67 9.62
N GLY A 249 -16.41 3.22 8.56
CA GLY A 249 -15.86 2.32 7.53
C GLY A 249 -14.65 2.87 6.76
N GLN A 250 -14.46 4.20 6.80
CA GLN A 250 -13.34 4.93 6.18
C GLN A 250 -12.60 5.78 7.23
N GLN A 251 -12.81 5.48 8.51
CA GLN A 251 -12.20 6.22 9.63
C GLN A 251 -12.46 7.73 9.54
N ASP A 252 -13.60 8.13 8.97
CA ASP A 252 -13.99 9.52 8.69
C ASP A 252 -15.16 9.95 9.59
N HIS A 253 -15.23 9.38 10.80
CA HIS A 253 -16.28 9.60 11.78
C HIS A 253 -15.89 10.64 12.84
N LYS A 254 -14.59 10.88 13.03
CA LYS A 254 -13.99 11.85 13.96
C LYS A 254 -12.65 12.31 13.40
N PRO A 255 -12.18 13.53 13.72
CA PRO A 255 -10.81 13.96 13.43
C PRO A 255 -9.80 12.89 13.87
N VAL A 256 -8.78 12.63 13.05
CA VAL A 256 -7.87 11.48 13.29
C VAL A 256 -7.16 11.54 14.64
N VAL A 257 -6.86 12.75 15.13
CA VAL A 257 -6.23 12.98 16.44
C VAL A 257 -7.18 12.75 17.64
N GLU A 258 -8.49 12.71 17.38
CA GLU A 258 -9.56 12.47 18.36
C GLU A 258 -10.06 11.01 18.34
N GLN A 259 -9.57 10.19 17.40
CA GLN A 259 -9.90 8.76 17.37
C GLN A 259 -9.18 8.02 18.51
N ASP A 260 -9.89 7.08 19.11
CA ASP A 260 -9.50 6.33 20.30
C ASP A 260 -9.74 4.82 20.17
N GLU A 261 -10.49 4.38 19.17
CA GLU A 261 -10.71 2.97 18.86
C GLU A 261 -10.52 2.66 17.38
N ALA A 262 -9.96 1.49 17.08
CA ALA A 262 -9.86 1.00 15.71
C ALA A 262 -11.22 0.47 15.24
N VAL A 263 -11.76 1.08 14.19
CA VAL A 263 -13.09 0.79 13.63
C VAL A 263 -13.06 0.75 12.11
N GLY A 264 -14.09 0.15 11.52
CA GLY A 264 -14.24 0.08 10.07
C GLY A 264 -13.22 -0.83 9.40
N HIS A 265 -12.99 -0.61 8.10
CA HIS A 265 -12.13 -1.45 7.27
C HIS A 265 -10.70 -1.52 7.82
N SER A 266 -10.18 -2.73 8.04
CA SER A 266 -8.92 -2.93 8.77
C SER A 266 -7.68 -2.45 8.00
N VAL A 267 -7.60 -2.69 6.69
CA VAL A 267 -6.51 -2.14 5.84
C VAL A 267 -6.49 -0.62 5.86
N ARG A 268 -7.62 0.04 5.54
CA ARG A 268 -7.74 1.50 5.56
C ARG A 268 -7.24 2.11 6.87
N ALA A 269 -7.67 1.52 7.99
CA ALA A 269 -7.27 1.93 9.31
C ALA A 269 -5.75 1.80 9.51
N CYS A 270 -5.16 0.62 9.31
CA CYS A 270 -3.73 0.41 9.53
C CYS A 270 -2.83 1.19 8.57
N TYR A 271 -3.26 1.42 7.32
CA TYR A 271 -2.57 2.31 6.40
C TYR A 271 -2.64 3.77 6.86
N MET A 272 -3.80 4.24 7.31
CA MET A 272 -3.93 5.57 7.91
C MET A 272 -3.03 5.74 9.12
N TYR A 273 -3.00 4.77 10.04
CA TYR A 273 -2.18 4.84 11.25
C TYR A 273 -0.68 4.86 10.91
N SER A 274 -0.27 4.15 9.86
CA SER A 274 1.09 4.23 9.32
C SER A 274 1.42 5.63 8.79
N GLY A 275 0.51 6.25 8.03
CA GLY A 275 0.66 7.63 7.56
C GLY A 275 0.67 8.65 8.71
N MET A 276 -0.16 8.45 9.74
CA MET A 276 -0.17 9.28 10.95
C MET A 276 1.16 9.21 11.70
N ALA A 277 1.75 8.01 11.83
CA ALA A 277 3.06 7.83 12.45
C ALA A 277 4.17 8.53 11.65
N ASP A 278 4.15 8.41 10.32
CA ASP A 278 5.10 9.09 9.44
C ASP A 278 5.02 10.63 9.57
N VAL A 279 3.80 11.18 9.55
CA VAL A 279 3.58 12.62 9.75
C VAL A 279 3.97 13.07 11.16
N ALA A 280 3.66 12.27 12.20
CA ALA A 280 4.05 12.57 13.58
C ALA A 280 5.57 12.66 13.74
N ALA A 281 6.31 11.70 13.17
CA ALA A 281 7.77 11.67 13.21
C ALA A 281 8.38 12.89 12.53
N LEU A 282 7.91 13.22 11.32
CA LEU A 282 8.48 14.29 10.49
C LEU A 282 8.09 15.72 10.95
N THR A 283 6.93 15.88 11.57
CA THR A 283 6.44 17.20 12.01
C THR A 283 6.64 17.45 13.49
N GLY A 284 6.81 16.39 14.28
CA GLY A 284 6.85 16.49 15.74
C GLY A 284 5.50 16.78 16.39
N ASP A 285 4.39 16.62 15.66
CA ASP A 285 3.05 16.89 16.16
C ASP A 285 2.59 15.78 17.12
N ALA A 286 2.63 16.13 18.41
CA ALA A 286 2.30 15.23 19.50
C ALA A 286 0.82 14.80 19.53
N ALA A 287 -0.09 15.48 18.80
CA ALA A 287 -1.49 15.08 18.74
C ALA A 287 -1.68 13.77 17.96
N TYR A 288 -0.95 13.58 16.86
CA TYR A 288 -0.95 12.31 16.13
C TYR A 288 -0.34 11.20 16.97
N LEU A 289 0.79 11.47 17.64
CA LEU A 289 1.46 10.49 18.50
C LEU A 289 0.52 9.93 19.57
N ARG A 290 -0.16 10.82 20.31
CA ARG A 290 -1.15 10.40 21.32
C ARG A 290 -2.31 9.60 20.73
N ALA A 291 -2.72 9.88 19.49
CA ALA A 291 -3.82 9.17 18.85
C ALA A 291 -3.40 7.76 18.41
N ILE A 292 -2.25 7.63 17.73
CA ILE A 292 -1.74 6.31 17.31
C ILE A 292 -1.40 5.42 18.51
N ASP A 293 -0.96 5.98 19.64
CA ASP A 293 -0.75 5.24 20.89
C ASP A 293 -2.07 4.61 21.39
N ARG A 294 -3.13 5.42 21.54
CA ARG A 294 -4.46 4.93 21.97
C ARG A 294 -5.04 3.90 21.01
N LEU A 295 -4.91 4.15 19.70
CA LEU A 295 -5.39 3.24 18.66
C LEU A 295 -4.65 1.90 18.72
N TRP A 296 -3.34 1.92 18.95
CA TRP A 296 -2.51 0.73 19.10
C TRP A 296 -2.92 -0.07 20.34
N GLU A 297 -3.07 0.61 21.49
CA GLU A 297 -3.54 -0.01 22.73
C GLU A 297 -4.93 -0.65 22.56
N ASN A 298 -5.83 0.00 21.83
CA ASN A 298 -7.14 -0.55 21.50
C ASN A 298 -7.04 -1.85 20.69
N VAL A 299 -6.21 -1.85 19.64
CA VAL A 299 -6.04 -3.03 18.77
C VAL A 299 -5.41 -4.17 19.55
N VAL A 300 -4.26 -3.95 20.16
CA VAL A 300 -3.50 -5.02 20.85
C VAL A 300 -4.22 -5.52 22.09
N GLY A 301 -4.89 -4.62 22.83
CA GLY A 301 -5.61 -4.99 24.05
C GLY A 301 -6.97 -5.65 23.82
N LYS A 302 -7.63 -5.40 22.68
CA LYS A 302 -9.04 -5.77 22.50
C LYS A 302 -9.41 -6.39 21.15
N LYS A 303 -8.64 -6.17 20.08
CA LYS A 303 -9.08 -6.50 18.69
C LYS A 303 -8.03 -7.23 17.85
N LEU A 304 -6.99 -7.78 18.47
CA LEU A 304 -5.91 -8.54 17.82
C LEU A 304 -6.16 -10.04 17.97
N TYR A 305 -6.19 -10.77 16.86
CA TYR A 305 -6.26 -12.23 16.89
C TYR A 305 -4.95 -12.86 17.37
N LEU A 306 -5.01 -14.10 17.84
CA LEU A 306 -3.82 -14.83 18.31
C LEU A 306 -2.71 -14.90 17.25
N THR A 307 -3.08 -14.95 15.97
CA THR A 307 -2.19 -14.97 14.80
C THR A 307 -1.62 -13.60 14.41
N GLY A 308 -1.96 -12.53 15.13
CA GLY A 308 -1.62 -11.15 14.76
C GLY A 308 -2.54 -10.55 13.69
N GLY A 309 -3.50 -11.31 13.16
CA GLY A 309 -4.49 -10.82 12.21
C GLY A 309 -5.44 -9.79 12.84
N VAL A 310 -5.96 -8.88 12.01
CA VAL A 310 -6.96 -7.87 12.39
C VAL A 310 -8.11 -7.84 11.38
N GLY A 311 -9.32 -7.52 11.85
CA GLY A 311 -10.55 -7.54 11.05
C GLY A 311 -11.39 -8.79 11.36
N ALA A 312 -12.40 -8.63 12.21
CA ALA A 312 -13.24 -9.71 12.68
C ALA A 312 -14.44 -9.99 11.77
N ARG A 313 -14.91 -8.97 11.03
CA ARG A 313 -16.18 -9.02 10.29
C ARG A 313 -15.91 -9.05 8.78
N PRO A 314 -16.42 -10.06 8.04
CA PRO A 314 -16.37 -10.06 6.58
C PRO A 314 -17.13 -8.88 5.97
N LYS A 315 -18.24 -8.48 6.60
CA LYS A 315 -18.98 -7.30 6.17
C LYS A 315 -18.14 -6.05 6.40
N GLY A 316 -17.74 -5.40 5.32
CA GLY A 316 -16.91 -4.20 5.35
C GLY A 316 -15.43 -4.46 5.65
N GLU A 317 -15.02 -5.74 5.70
CA GLU A 317 -13.61 -6.15 5.90
C GLU A 317 -13.02 -5.48 7.15
N ALA A 318 -13.79 -5.54 8.25
CA ALA A 318 -13.75 -4.54 9.30
C ALA A 318 -13.35 -5.08 10.67
N PHE A 319 -12.80 -4.19 11.50
CA PHE A 319 -12.74 -4.39 12.94
C PHE A 319 -14.14 -4.66 13.52
N GLY A 320 -14.20 -5.56 14.49
CA GLY A 320 -15.37 -5.79 15.32
C GLY A 320 -15.39 -4.87 16.55
N ASP A 321 -16.32 -5.19 17.45
CA ASP A 321 -16.38 -4.60 18.78
C ASP A 321 -15.23 -5.12 19.65
N ALA A 322 -15.01 -4.51 20.82
CA ALA A 322 -13.98 -4.97 21.74
C ALA A 322 -14.19 -6.45 22.11
N HIS A 323 -13.13 -7.26 22.00
CA HIS A 323 -13.10 -8.71 22.26
C HIS A 323 -13.98 -9.56 21.33
N GLU A 324 -14.54 -8.99 20.26
CA GLU A 324 -15.21 -9.74 19.20
C GLU A 324 -14.17 -10.38 18.28
N LEU A 325 -13.75 -11.61 18.61
CA LEU A 325 -12.73 -12.36 17.87
C LEU A 325 -13.24 -13.76 17.50
N PRO A 326 -14.31 -13.88 16.68
CA PRO A 326 -14.80 -15.19 16.24
C PRO A 326 -13.75 -15.88 15.36
N ASN A 327 -13.50 -17.17 15.59
CA ASN A 327 -12.47 -17.91 14.86
C ASN A 327 -12.90 -18.27 13.44
N SER A 328 -14.09 -18.87 13.31
CA SER A 328 -14.57 -19.33 12.02
C SER A 328 -14.84 -18.15 11.10
N THR A 329 -15.55 -17.10 11.52
CA THR A 329 -15.88 -15.97 10.63
C THR A 329 -14.84 -14.86 10.58
N ALA A 330 -13.67 -15.04 11.19
CA ALA A 330 -12.58 -14.06 11.13
C ALA A 330 -12.27 -13.71 9.66
N TYR A 331 -12.17 -12.40 9.39
CA TYR A 331 -11.80 -11.93 8.06
C TYR A 331 -10.27 -11.91 7.91
N THR A 332 -9.57 -11.20 8.81
CA THR A 332 -8.12 -11.29 8.97
C THR A 332 -7.38 -11.28 7.63
N GLU A 333 -7.67 -10.25 6.82
CA GLU A 333 -7.17 -10.12 5.46
C GLU A 333 -5.62 -10.11 5.42
N THR A 334 -5.02 -10.74 4.42
CA THR A 334 -3.56 -10.72 4.22
C THR A 334 -3.02 -9.28 4.09
N CYS A 335 -3.72 -8.39 3.37
CA CYS A 335 -3.37 -6.96 3.33
C CYS A 335 -3.42 -6.30 4.71
N ALA A 336 -4.37 -6.69 5.56
CA ALA A 336 -4.50 -6.10 6.89
C ALA A 336 -3.38 -6.57 7.81
N ALA A 337 -2.90 -7.81 7.65
CA ALA A 337 -1.68 -8.29 8.32
C ALA A 337 -0.46 -7.44 7.89
N ILE A 338 -0.27 -7.22 6.59
CA ILE A 338 0.83 -6.37 6.08
C ILE A 338 0.71 -4.93 6.61
N ALA A 339 -0.46 -4.32 6.53
CA ALA A 339 -0.71 -2.98 7.03
C ALA A 339 -0.43 -2.86 8.54
N ASN A 340 -0.82 -3.88 9.32
CA ASN A 340 -0.56 -3.95 10.75
C ASN A 340 0.94 -4.10 11.06
N ALA A 341 1.68 -4.88 10.27
CA ALA A 341 3.14 -4.99 10.40
C ALA A 341 3.83 -3.66 10.09
N LEU A 342 3.44 -2.98 9.00
CA LEU A 342 3.95 -1.66 8.63
C LEU A 342 3.72 -0.60 9.71
N TRP A 343 2.57 -0.66 10.39
CA TRP A 343 2.26 0.22 11.50
C TRP A 343 3.08 -0.10 12.74
N ASN A 344 3.18 -1.37 13.14
CA ASN A 344 3.97 -1.78 14.31
C ASN A 344 5.47 -1.47 14.15
N HIS A 345 6.01 -1.62 12.95
CA HIS A 345 7.38 -1.19 12.67
C HIS A 345 7.57 0.31 12.94
N ARG A 346 6.64 1.16 12.49
CA ARG A 346 6.68 2.61 12.75
C ARG A 346 6.52 2.95 14.23
N MET A 347 5.66 2.22 14.95
CA MET A 347 5.56 2.37 16.40
C MET A 347 6.90 2.02 17.10
N PHE A 348 7.57 0.96 16.68
CA PHE A 348 8.93 0.68 17.16
C PHE A 348 9.88 1.84 16.86
N LEU A 349 9.88 2.38 15.64
CA LEU A 349 10.75 3.50 15.27
C LEU A 349 10.48 4.79 16.08
N LEU A 350 9.24 5.01 16.52
CA LEU A 350 8.85 6.16 17.37
C LEU A 350 9.29 5.99 18.83
N HIS A 351 9.17 4.79 19.37
CA HIS A 351 9.22 4.57 20.83
C HIS A 351 10.40 3.73 21.30
N GLY A 352 10.97 2.87 20.46
CA GLY A 352 12.05 1.95 20.84
C GLY A 352 11.65 0.84 21.81
N HIS A 353 10.35 0.55 21.95
CA HIS A 353 9.87 -0.52 22.82
C HIS A 353 9.70 -1.83 22.05
N ALA A 354 10.23 -2.93 22.58
CA ALA A 354 10.20 -4.25 21.93
C ALA A 354 8.77 -4.81 21.73
N GLN A 355 7.79 -4.40 22.53
CA GLN A 355 6.39 -4.85 22.41
C GLN A 355 5.79 -4.65 21.00
N TYR A 356 6.23 -3.61 20.29
CA TYR A 356 5.80 -3.37 18.91
C TYR A 356 6.39 -4.41 17.96
N LEU A 357 7.63 -4.85 18.21
CA LEU A 357 8.27 -5.93 17.48
C LEU A 357 7.70 -7.30 17.87
N ASP A 358 7.26 -7.53 19.11
CA ASP A 358 6.56 -8.77 19.49
C ASP A 358 5.26 -8.95 18.69
N VAL A 359 4.52 -7.85 18.48
CA VAL A 359 3.31 -7.84 17.64
C VAL A 359 3.68 -8.01 16.17
N LEU A 360 4.71 -7.32 15.67
CA LEU A 360 5.22 -7.48 14.31
C LEU A 360 5.64 -8.93 14.04
N GLU A 361 6.41 -9.55 14.93
CA GLU A 361 6.85 -10.94 14.84
C GLU A 361 5.65 -11.88 14.74
N ARG A 362 4.68 -11.74 15.65
CA ARG A 362 3.44 -12.53 15.64
C ARG A 362 2.73 -12.44 14.28
N ILE A 363 2.65 -11.24 13.70
CA ILE A 363 2.04 -11.01 12.39
C ILE A 363 2.82 -11.72 11.28
N ILE A 364 4.12 -11.42 11.14
CA ILE A 364 4.92 -11.88 10.00
C ILE A 364 5.08 -13.40 10.00
N TYR A 365 5.18 -14.04 11.16
CA TYR A 365 5.32 -15.49 11.26
C TYR A 365 4.00 -16.26 11.19
N ASN A 366 2.85 -15.60 11.36
CA ASN A 366 1.54 -16.25 11.39
C ASN A 366 0.55 -15.62 10.40
N GLY A 367 -0.15 -14.56 10.79
CA GLY A 367 -1.26 -13.99 10.04
C GLY A 367 -0.90 -13.52 8.63
N PHE A 368 0.35 -13.09 8.41
CA PHE A 368 0.86 -12.75 7.08
C PHE A 368 1.22 -14.00 6.27
N LEU A 369 2.10 -14.88 6.78
CA LEU A 369 2.58 -16.04 6.02
C LEU A 369 1.48 -17.06 5.72
N ALA A 370 0.40 -17.09 6.50
CA ALA A 370 -0.80 -17.85 6.14
C ALA A 370 -1.34 -17.42 4.76
N GLY A 371 -1.19 -16.15 4.39
CA GLY A 371 -1.66 -15.52 3.17
C GLY A 371 -1.07 -16.05 1.86
N VAL A 372 0.05 -16.78 1.88
CA VAL A 372 0.75 -17.24 0.67
C VAL A 372 1.19 -18.69 0.79
N ALA A 373 1.05 -19.46 -0.28
CA ALA A 373 1.54 -20.84 -0.34
C ALA A 373 3.07 -20.88 -0.40
N LEU A 374 3.67 -21.98 0.06
CA LEU A 374 5.12 -22.21 -0.07
C LEU A 374 5.59 -22.23 -1.53
N SER A 375 4.70 -22.58 -2.47
CA SER A 375 4.95 -22.50 -3.91
C SER A 375 5.01 -21.08 -4.45
N GLY A 376 4.46 -20.09 -3.73
CA GLY A 376 4.49 -18.67 -4.12
C GLY A 376 3.46 -18.26 -5.16
N ASP A 377 2.51 -19.12 -5.54
CA ASP A 377 1.56 -18.89 -6.65
C ASP A 377 0.08 -19.13 -6.27
N GLN A 378 -0.19 -19.28 -4.97
CA GLN A 378 -1.54 -19.38 -4.43
C GLN A 378 -1.66 -18.58 -3.13
N PHE A 379 -2.80 -17.93 -2.95
CA PHE A 379 -2.97 -16.91 -1.93
C PHE A 379 -4.28 -17.07 -1.15
N PHE A 380 -4.27 -16.67 0.10
CA PHE A 380 -5.49 -16.36 0.85
C PHE A 380 -5.74 -14.86 0.80
N TYR A 381 -7.02 -14.50 0.65
CA TYR A 381 -7.50 -13.15 0.90
C TYR A 381 -7.89 -13.07 2.40
N PRO A 382 -8.96 -13.72 2.89
CA PRO A 382 -9.16 -13.92 4.34
C PRO A 382 -8.33 -15.05 4.95
N ASN A 383 -7.93 -14.93 6.23
CA ASN A 383 -7.15 -15.94 6.96
C ASN A 383 -7.85 -16.39 8.26
N PRO A 384 -8.94 -17.19 8.20
CA PRO A 384 -9.71 -17.58 9.39
C PRO A 384 -8.94 -18.50 10.33
N LEU A 385 -9.34 -18.55 11.60
CA LEU A 385 -8.70 -19.39 12.63
C LEU A 385 -9.37 -20.77 12.78
N GLU A 386 -10.50 -20.98 12.12
CA GLU A 386 -11.21 -22.25 12.08
C GLU A 386 -11.76 -22.50 10.67
N ALA A 387 -11.50 -23.69 10.13
CA ALA A 387 -11.94 -24.09 8.81
C ALA A 387 -12.39 -25.56 8.80
N ASP A 388 -13.56 -25.83 8.21
CA ASP A 388 -14.16 -27.16 8.07
C ASP A 388 -13.81 -27.84 6.72
N GLY A 389 -13.03 -27.16 5.88
CA GLY A 389 -12.68 -27.59 4.52
C GLY A 389 -13.82 -27.50 3.50
N LYS A 390 -15.02 -27.04 3.89
CA LYS A 390 -16.22 -26.98 3.03
C LYS A 390 -16.65 -25.54 2.76
N ARG A 391 -16.62 -24.68 3.77
CA ARG A 391 -17.04 -23.29 3.66
C ARG A 391 -16.09 -22.52 2.74
N ARG A 392 -16.65 -21.93 1.70
CA ARG A 392 -15.92 -21.19 0.66
C ARG A 392 -15.65 -19.73 1.07
N PHE A 393 -14.81 -19.55 2.09
CA PHE A 393 -14.52 -18.22 2.64
C PHE A 393 -13.59 -17.37 1.77
N ASN A 394 -12.81 -17.98 0.87
CA ASN A 394 -11.78 -17.31 0.07
C ASN A 394 -12.30 -17.03 -1.35
N HIS A 395 -13.27 -16.12 -1.48
CA HIS A 395 -13.85 -15.71 -2.78
C HIS A 395 -14.35 -16.87 -3.65
N GLY A 396 -15.05 -17.83 -3.04
CA GLY A 396 -15.57 -19.02 -3.72
C GLY A 396 -14.70 -20.27 -3.56
N GLY A 397 -13.51 -20.17 -2.96
CA GLY A 397 -12.68 -21.29 -2.54
C GLY A 397 -12.70 -21.54 -1.03
N ALA A 398 -12.45 -22.79 -0.62
CA ALA A 398 -12.17 -23.16 0.79
C ALA A 398 -10.65 -23.25 1.09
N THR A 399 -9.82 -23.07 0.06
CA THR A 399 -8.36 -23.13 0.10
C THR A 399 -7.78 -21.90 -0.57
N ARG A 400 -6.45 -21.75 -0.54
CA ARG A 400 -5.74 -20.71 -1.31
C ARG A 400 -6.12 -20.78 -2.78
N GLN A 401 -6.25 -19.61 -3.40
CA GLN A 401 -6.63 -19.44 -4.80
C GLN A 401 -5.47 -18.84 -5.59
N PRO A 402 -5.34 -19.16 -6.90
CA PRO A 402 -4.29 -18.61 -7.74
C PRO A 402 -4.38 -17.09 -7.90
N TRP A 403 -5.60 -16.55 -7.99
CA TRP A 403 -5.84 -15.12 -8.19
C TRP A 403 -7.27 -14.76 -7.78
N PHE A 404 -7.57 -13.46 -7.73
CA PHE A 404 -8.88 -12.93 -7.35
C PHE A 404 -9.35 -11.85 -8.32
N GLY A 405 -10.66 -11.57 -8.34
CA GLY A 405 -11.18 -10.39 -9.04
C GLY A 405 -10.58 -9.10 -8.46
N CYS A 406 -10.73 -8.91 -7.14
CA CYS A 406 -9.98 -7.94 -6.35
C CYS A 406 -8.67 -8.60 -5.88
N ALA A 407 -7.55 -8.31 -6.55
CA ALA A 407 -6.28 -8.98 -6.30
C ALA A 407 -5.37 -8.19 -5.35
N CYS A 408 -5.94 -7.47 -4.38
CA CYS A 408 -5.16 -6.65 -3.45
C CYS A 408 -4.12 -7.46 -2.68
N CYS A 409 -4.47 -8.67 -2.22
CA CYS A 409 -3.63 -9.52 -1.37
C CYS A 409 -2.40 -10.10 -2.10
N PRO A 410 -2.51 -10.79 -3.25
CA PRO A 410 -1.35 -11.34 -3.98
C PRO A 410 -0.23 -10.32 -4.22
N VAL A 411 -0.59 -9.18 -4.82
CA VAL A 411 0.39 -8.14 -5.16
C VAL A 411 0.96 -7.42 -3.93
N ASN A 412 0.24 -7.44 -2.80
CA ASN A 412 0.75 -6.90 -1.53
C ASN A 412 1.78 -7.87 -0.91
N VAL A 413 1.57 -9.18 -1.04
CA VAL A 413 2.57 -10.19 -0.67
C VAL A 413 3.87 -9.98 -1.47
N VAL A 414 3.75 -9.77 -2.79
CA VAL A 414 4.90 -9.57 -3.68
C VAL A 414 5.82 -8.45 -3.21
N ARG A 415 5.27 -7.32 -2.74
CA ARG A 415 6.05 -6.19 -2.25
C ARG A 415 6.53 -6.32 -0.81
N PHE A 416 5.87 -7.12 0.02
CA PHE A 416 6.21 -7.21 1.44
C PHE A 416 7.33 -8.23 1.73
N ILE A 417 7.34 -9.39 1.08
CA ILE A 417 8.40 -10.40 1.32
C ILE A 417 9.83 -9.86 1.14
N PRO A 418 10.18 -9.17 0.04
CA PRO A 418 11.55 -8.73 -0.18
C PRO A 418 11.97 -7.58 0.76
N SER A 419 11.03 -6.88 1.41
CA SER A 419 11.34 -5.80 2.35
C SER A 419 11.64 -6.27 3.77
N LEU A 420 11.27 -7.51 4.14
CA LEU A 420 11.43 -8.08 5.49
C LEU A 420 12.86 -8.13 6.04
N ALA A 421 13.88 -7.99 5.19
CA ALA A 421 15.27 -7.98 5.62
C ALA A 421 15.66 -6.69 6.37
N GLY A 422 14.95 -5.59 6.13
CA GLY A 422 15.11 -4.33 6.85
C GLY A 422 14.05 -4.17 7.92
#